data_AF-A0A838P012-F1
#
_entry.id   AF-A0A838P012-F1
#
_cell.length_a   1.000
_cell.length_b   1.000
_cell.length_c   1.000
_cell.angle_alpha   90.00
_cell.angle_beta   90.00
_cell.angle_gamma   90.00
#
_symmetry.space_group_name_H-M   'P 1'
#
loop_
_entity.id
_entity.type
_entity.pdbx_description
1 polymer ?
#
loop_
_entity_poly.entity_id
_entity_poly.type
_entity_poly.pdbx_seq_one_letter_code
_entity_poly.pdbx_strand_id
1 'polypeptide(L)'
;MTHLSMEALVSLRESGLEPGDTAALDHLDECSYCRAELERLHQRVARLKALPALRPARDRWPQVAAQVKARRHRRTRAGGMVGLAAAASIAVVAAIGMPAGTVSAADPAAIAQAMERSHALETELYRYNPESRVLDGRTARITQELEDRIARLDRELEMADLLQRQERDSQMVQLWRERVGLLDALVDVHVTRASKVGL
;
A
#
# COMPACT_ATOMS: atom_id res chain seq x y z
N MET A 1 -4.43 39.72 19.83
CA MET A 1 -4.86 39.49 18.43
C MET A 1 -4.35 38.13 18.01
N THR A 2 -5.19 37.29 17.42
CA THR A 2 -4.85 35.94 16.96
C THR A 2 -4.29 36.03 15.54
N HIS A 3 -3.12 35.44 15.31
CA HIS A 3 -2.49 35.37 13.98
C HIS A 3 -2.94 34.11 13.24
N LEU A 4 -2.81 34.12 11.91
CA LEU A 4 -3.05 32.94 11.08
C LEU A 4 -2.04 31.83 11.42
N SER A 5 -2.50 30.59 11.40
CA SER A 5 -1.64 29.41 11.53
C SER A 5 -0.79 29.21 10.27
N MET A 6 0.30 28.47 10.39
CA MET A 6 1.14 28.11 9.24
C MET A 6 0.36 27.32 8.19
N GLU A 7 -0.57 26.47 8.61
CA GLU A 7 -1.45 25.69 7.73
C GLU A 7 -2.36 26.61 6.91
N ALA A 8 -2.99 27.60 7.56
CA ALA A 8 -3.81 28.60 6.86
C ALA A 8 -3.01 29.39 5.81
N LEU A 9 -1.78 29.78 6.13
CA LEU A 9 -0.88 30.45 5.16
C LEU A 9 -0.48 29.56 3.99
N VAL A 10 -0.39 28.25 4.19
CA VAL A 10 -0.10 27.28 3.11
C VAL A 10 -1.33 27.06 2.23
N SER A 11 -2.52 26.94 2.81
CA SER A 11 -3.78 26.76 2.06
C SER A 11 -4.03 27.91 1.09
N LEU A 12 -3.81 29.17 1.53
CA LEU A 12 -3.96 30.36 0.67
C LEU A 12 -3.08 30.35 -0.60
N ARG A 13 -2.02 29.53 -0.64
CA ARG A 13 -1.10 29.43 -1.79
C ARG A 13 -1.54 28.37 -2.80
N GLU A 14 -2.24 27.33 -2.36
CA GLU A 14 -2.67 26.25 -3.25
C GLU A 14 -3.91 26.72 -4.00
N SER A 15 -3.82 26.77 -5.33
CA SER A 15 -4.87 27.36 -6.17
C SER A 15 -6.13 26.51 -6.18
N GLY A 16 -6.99 26.75 -5.18
CA GLY A 16 -8.30 26.17 -5.00
C GLY A 16 -8.97 26.96 -3.87
N LEU A 17 -9.61 28.06 -4.23
CA LEU A 17 -10.28 28.95 -3.27
C LEU A 17 -11.44 28.19 -2.63
N GLU A 18 -11.22 27.70 -1.41
CA GLU A 18 -12.31 27.23 -0.57
C GLU A 18 -13.02 28.47 0.01
N PRO A 19 -14.35 28.43 0.25
CA PRO A 19 -15.10 29.56 0.82
C PRO A 19 -14.56 30.10 2.15
N GLY A 20 -13.66 29.38 2.83
CA GLY A 20 -13.00 29.76 4.07
C GLY A 20 -11.81 30.73 3.93
N ASP A 21 -11.35 31.03 2.71
CA ASP A 21 -10.12 31.81 2.49
C ASP A 21 -10.32 33.33 2.58
N THR A 22 -11.57 33.83 2.48
CA THR A 22 -11.87 35.27 2.46
C THR A 22 -11.51 35.97 3.77
N ALA A 23 -11.91 35.40 4.92
CA ALA A 23 -11.58 35.95 6.23
C ALA A 23 -10.06 35.95 6.52
N ALA A 24 -9.33 34.98 5.94
CA ALA A 24 -7.88 34.93 6.05
C ALA A 24 -7.20 35.99 5.18
N LEU A 25 -7.74 36.29 4.00
CA LEU A 25 -7.30 37.40 3.14
C LEU A 25 -7.56 38.76 3.81
N ASP A 26 -8.74 38.98 4.36
CA ASP A 26 -9.07 40.23 5.09
C ASP A 26 -8.10 40.44 6.26
N HIS A 27 -7.78 39.39 7.01
CA HIS A 27 -6.79 39.46 8.09
C HIS A 27 -5.38 39.79 7.59
N LEU A 28 -4.97 39.30 6.41
CA LEU A 28 -3.66 39.61 5.84
C LEU A 28 -3.54 41.10 5.49
N ASP A 29 -4.60 41.72 5.00
CA ASP A 29 -4.60 43.15 4.70
C ASP A 29 -4.34 44.00 5.96
N GLU A 30 -4.95 43.61 7.08
CA GLU A 30 -4.83 44.33 8.36
C GLU A 30 -3.56 43.96 9.16
N CYS A 31 -3.02 42.74 9.02
CA CYS A 31 -1.94 42.24 9.87
C CYS A 31 -0.57 42.19 9.16
N SER A 32 0.35 43.07 9.55
CA SER A 32 1.72 43.11 9.01
C SER A 32 2.57 41.88 9.37
N TYR A 33 2.33 41.27 10.54
CA TYR A 33 3.03 40.07 10.96
C TYR A 33 2.71 38.87 10.06
N CYS A 34 1.42 38.63 9.79
CA CYS A 34 0.97 37.54 8.93
C CYS A 34 1.46 37.72 7.48
N ARG A 35 1.48 38.96 6.97
CA ARG A 35 2.10 39.28 5.66
C ARG A 35 3.59 38.96 5.62
N ALA A 36 4.34 39.33 6.66
CA ALA A 36 5.76 39.02 6.72
C ALA A 36 6.03 37.51 6.76
N GLU A 37 5.18 36.74 7.44
CA GLU A 37 5.32 35.28 7.48
C GLU A 37 4.95 34.61 6.15
N LEU A 38 3.92 35.11 5.46
CA LEU A 38 3.57 34.67 4.10
C LEU A 38 4.72 34.94 3.11
N GLU A 39 5.35 36.12 3.19
CA GLU A 39 6.50 36.47 2.37
C GLU A 39 7.70 35.56 2.65
N ARG A 40 7.99 35.26 3.92
CA ARG A 40 9.03 34.27 4.29
C ARG A 40 8.74 32.89 3.71
N LEU A 41 7.48 32.46 3.72
CA LEU A 41 7.05 31.21 3.10
C LEU A 41 7.30 31.22 1.59
N HIS A 42 6.92 32.29 0.89
CA HIS A 42 7.20 32.47 -0.54
C HIS A 42 8.69 32.42 -0.86
N GLN A 43 9.52 33.09 -0.06
CA GLN A 43 10.98 33.06 -0.24
C GLN A 43 11.58 31.67 -0.05
N ARG A 44 11.12 30.89 0.95
CA ARG A 44 11.56 29.50 1.14
C ARG A 44 11.18 28.63 -0.05
N VAL A 45 9.96 28.75 -0.54
CA VAL A 45 9.50 28.03 -1.73
C VAL A 45 10.31 28.42 -2.96
N ALA A 46 10.57 29.71 -3.16
CA ALA A 46 11.41 30.19 -4.26
C ALA A 46 12.82 29.61 -4.19
N ARG A 47 13.44 29.55 -3.01
CA ARG A 47 14.75 28.90 -2.81
C ARG A 47 14.73 27.41 -3.14
N LEU A 48 13.67 26.70 -2.74
CA LEU A 48 13.51 25.28 -3.07
C LEU A 48 13.33 25.07 -4.58
N LYS A 49 12.53 25.91 -5.24
CA LYS A 49 12.34 25.87 -6.70
C LYS A 49 13.61 26.26 -7.48
N ALA A 50 14.44 27.11 -6.90
CA ALA A 50 15.72 27.53 -7.47
C ALA A 50 16.85 26.51 -7.24
N LEU A 51 16.60 25.41 -6.51
CA LEU A 51 17.60 24.35 -6.38
C LEU A 51 17.99 23.82 -7.77
N PRO A 52 19.28 23.56 -8.01
CA PRO A 52 19.72 23.03 -9.29
C PRO A 52 19.02 21.69 -9.55
N ALA A 53 18.51 21.51 -10.76
CA ALA A 53 17.94 20.24 -11.18
C ALA A 53 19.03 19.16 -11.11
N LEU A 54 18.93 18.28 -10.13
CA LEU A 54 19.78 17.10 -10.00
C LEU A 54 19.43 16.15 -11.15
N ARG A 55 20.16 16.24 -12.27
CA ARG A 55 20.07 15.23 -13.32
C ARG A 55 20.82 13.98 -12.86
N PRO A 56 20.16 12.81 -12.75
CA PRO A 56 20.89 11.57 -12.58
C PRO A 56 21.80 11.35 -13.79
N ALA A 57 22.95 10.72 -13.58
CA ALA A 57 23.81 10.30 -14.69
C ALA A 57 23.00 9.40 -15.66
N ARG A 58 23.20 9.58 -16.97
CA ARG A 58 22.37 8.96 -18.02
C ARG A 58 22.30 7.43 -17.94
N ASP A 59 23.29 6.81 -17.33
CA ASP A 59 23.48 5.37 -17.14
C ASP A 59 22.76 4.80 -15.89
N ARG A 60 22.28 5.64 -14.97
CA ARG A 60 21.58 5.18 -13.76
C ARG A 60 20.24 4.52 -14.09
N TRP A 61 19.52 5.02 -15.08
CA TRP A 61 18.20 4.49 -15.43
C TRP A 61 18.27 3.08 -16.05
N PRO A 62 19.19 2.80 -17.00
CA PRO A 62 19.47 1.44 -17.44
C PRO A 62 19.85 0.48 -16.30
N GLN A 63 20.65 0.93 -15.32
CA GLN A 63 21.04 0.10 -14.17
C GLN A 63 19.84 -0.25 -13.29
N VAL A 64 18.98 0.73 -12.97
CA VAL A 64 17.75 0.49 -12.21
C VAL A 64 16.81 -0.43 -12.99
N ALA A 65 16.61 -0.19 -14.28
CA ALA A 65 15.80 -1.05 -15.14
C ALA A 65 16.32 -2.49 -15.19
N ALA A 66 17.65 -2.68 -15.26
CA ALA A 66 18.28 -3.99 -15.22
C ALA A 66 18.07 -4.68 -13.86
N GLN A 67 18.21 -3.96 -12.75
CA GLN A 67 17.94 -4.49 -11.41
C GLN A 67 16.47 -4.91 -11.24
N VAL A 68 15.53 -4.09 -11.70
CA VAL A 68 14.09 -4.40 -11.67
C VAL A 68 13.77 -5.63 -12.54
N LYS A 69 14.31 -5.69 -13.77
CA LYS A 69 14.15 -6.86 -14.66
C LYS A 69 14.76 -8.12 -14.04
N ALA A 70 15.94 -8.05 -13.45
CA ALA A 70 16.59 -9.19 -12.82
C ALA A 70 15.79 -9.73 -11.63
N ARG A 71 15.23 -8.83 -10.79
CA ARG A 71 14.31 -9.21 -9.70
C ARG A 71 13.05 -9.89 -10.23
N ARG A 72 12.43 -9.34 -11.28
CA ARG A 72 11.26 -9.94 -11.94
C ARG A 72 11.58 -11.33 -12.50
N HIS A 73 12.69 -11.48 -13.22
CA HIS A 73 13.13 -12.77 -13.77
C HIS A 73 13.41 -13.82 -12.68
N ARG A 74 13.97 -13.42 -11.54
CA ARG A 74 14.17 -14.34 -10.40
C ARG A 74 12.83 -14.81 -9.83
N ARG A 75 11.85 -13.90 -9.65
CA ARG A 75 10.50 -14.26 -9.18
C ARG A 75 9.78 -15.21 -10.16
N THR A 76 9.84 -14.94 -11.47
CA THR A 76 9.19 -15.83 -12.46
C THR A 76 9.87 -17.20 -12.56
N ARG A 77 11.21 -17.27 -12.45
CA ARG A 77 11.93 -18.54 -12.41
C ARG A 77 11.63 -19.35 -11.16
N ALA A 78 11.50 -18.71 -10.00
CA ALA A 78 11.08 -19.37 -8.78
C ALA A 78 9.66 -19.95 -8.90
N GLY A 79 8.70 -19.19 -9.45
CA GLY A 79 7.35 -19.68 -9.72
C GLY A 79 7.30 -20.85 -10.72
N GLY A 80 8.13 -20.82 -11.77
CA GLY A 80 8.24 -21.92 -12.74
C GLY A 80 8.80 -23.22 -12.16
N MET A 81 9.73 -23.15 -11.20
CA MET A 81 10.24 -24.35 -10.51
C MET A 81 9.22 -24.92 -9.52
N VAL A 82 8.44 -24.08 -8.84
CA VAL A 82 7.34 -24.53 -7.96
C VAL A 82 6.22 -25.21 -8.78
N GLY A 83 5.87 -24.67 -9.95
CA GLY A 83 4.87 -25.29 -10.83
C GLY A 83 5.27 -26.65 -11.39
N LEU A 84 6.56 -26.85 -11.70
CA LEU A 84 7.09 -28.16 -12.14
C LEU A 84 7.16 -29.18 -11.01
N ALA A 85 7.49 -28.76 -9.78
CA ALA A 85 7.47 -29.64 -8.61
C ALA A 85 6.04 -30.08 -8.24
N ALA A 86 5.05 -29.19 -8.37
CA ALA A 86 3.64 -29.50 -8.15
C ALA A 86 3.08 -30.53 -9.14
N ALA A 87 3.49 -30.47 -10.42
CA ALA A 87 3.09 -31.47 -11.42
C ALA A 87 3.68 -32.86 -11.13
N ALA A 88 4.90 -32.93 -10.59
CA ALA A 88 5.55 -34.19 -10.23
C ALA A 88 4.91 -34.86 -8.99
N SER A 89 4.46 -34.08 -8.00
CA SER A 89 3.78 -34.63 -6.81
C SER A 89 2.37 -35.16 -7.13
N ILE A 90 1.64 -34.56 -8.07
CA ILE A 90 0.34 -35.10 -8.52
C ILE A 90 0.50 -36.47 -9.19
N ALA A 91 1.55 -36.67 -10.00
CA ALA A 91 1.82 -37.94 -10.66
C ALA A 91 2.21 -39.06 -9.67
N VAL A 92 2.93 -38.73 -8.58
CA VAL A 92 3.34 -39.71 -7.56
C VAL A 92 2.19 -40.06 -6.61
N VAL A 93 1.35 -39.10 -6.22
CA VAL A 93 0.17 -39.35 -5.37
C VAL A 93 -0.90 -40.16 -6.12
N ALA A 94 -1.06 -39.96 -7.44
CA ALA A 94 -1.95 -40.78 -8.26
C ALA A 94 -1.48 -42.25 -8.39
N ALA A 95 -0.17 -42.50 -8.30
CA ALA A 95 0.41 -43.84 -8.42
C ALA A 95 0.42 -44.63 -7.10
N ILE A 96 0.43 -43.93 -5.96
CA ILE A 96 0.44 -44.54 -4.62
C ILE A 96 -0.93 -44.28 -4.00
N GLY A 97 -1.89 -45.16 -4.29
CA GLY A 97 -3.25 -45.07 -3.74
C GLY A 97 -3.23 -44.99 -2.21
N MET A 98 -3.35 -43.77 -1.67
CA MET A 98 -3.52 -43.53 -0.24
C MET A 98 -5.01 -43.58 0.11
N PRO A 99 -5.37 -44.10 1.29
CA PRO A 99 -6.75 -44.08 1.75
C PRO A 99 -7.19 -42.63 1.91
N ALA A 100 -8.35 -42.30 1.32
CA ALA A 100 -8.95 -40.98 1.39
C ALA A 100 -9.18 -40.61 2.86
N GLY A 101 -8.24 -39.88 3.45
CA GLY A 101 -8.49 -39.08 4.62
C GLY A 101 -9.60 -38.11 4.23
N THR A 102 -10.70 -38.14 4.97
CA THR A 102 -11.84 -37.26 4.77
C THR A 102 -11.36 -35.81 4.89
N VAL A 103 -11.08 -35.17 3.75
CA VAL A 103 -10.94 -33.73 3.65
C VAL A 103 -12.29 -33.17 4.09
N SER A 104 -12.34 -32.65 5.31
CA SER A 104 -13.51 -31.96 5.84
C SER A 104 -13.97 -30.95 4.81
N ALA A 105 -15.23 -31.05 4.38
CA ALA A 105 -15.81 -30.06 3.47
C ALA A 105 -15.53 -28.68 4.06
N ALA A 106 -14.86 -27.83 3.27
CA ALA A 106 -14.52 -26.48 3.70
C ALA A 106 -15.82 -25.74 4.04
N ASP A 107 -15.87 -25.19 5.24
CA ASP A 107 -17.05 -24.52 5.77
C ASP A 107 -17.29 -23.20 5.02
N PRO A 108 -18.39 -23.05 4.26
CA PRO A 108 -18.71 -21.80 3.57
C PRO A 108 -18.78 -20.60 4.53
N ALA A 109 -19.13 -20.82 5.80
CA ALA A 109 -19.14 -19.77 6.81
C ALA A 109 -17.73 -19.25 7.13
N ALA A 110 -16.71 -20.11 7.09
CA ALA A 110 -15.33 -19.70 7.33
C ALA A 110 -14.79 -18.80 6.21
N ILE A 111 -15.18 -19.07 4.96
CA ILE A 111 -14.86 -18.20 3.82
C ILE A 111 -15.50 -16.83 4.01
N ALA A 112 -16.82 -16.81 4.26
CA ALA A 112 -17.57 -15.56 4.44
C ALA A 112 -17.02 -14.71 5.60
N GLN A 113 -16.66 -15.34 6.73
CA GLN A 113 -16.04 -14.64 7.86
C GLN A 113 -14.67 -14.03 7.50
N ALA A 114 -13.85 -14.75 6.74
CA ALA A 114 -12.54 -14.25 6.33
C ALA A 114 -12.67 -13.08 5.33
N MET A 115 -13.63 -13.14 4.41
CA MET A 115 -13.98 -12.04 3.50
C MET A 115 -14.43 -10.79 4.25
N GLU A 116 -15.37 -10.95 5.19
CA GLU A 116 -15.88 -9.85 6.01
C GLU A 116 -14.75 -9.17 6.78
N ARG A 117 -13.89 -9.97 7.43
CA ARG A 117 -12.72 -9.44 8.15
C ARG A 117 -11.74 -8.73 7.22
N SER A 118 -11.57 -9.24 6.01
CA SER A 118 -10.72 -8.61 5.00
C SER A 118 -11.24 -7.24 4.59
N HIS A 119 -12.54 -7.12 4.32
CA HIS A 119 -13.18 -5.84 3.98
C HIS A 119 -13.16 -4.84 5.14
N ALA A 120 -13.30 -5.31 6.38
CA ALA A 120 -13.17 -4.45 7.55
C ALA A 120 -11.76 -3.83 7.65
N LEU A 121 -10.70 -4.60 7.40
CA LEU A 121 -9.32 -4.11 7.40
C LEU A 121 -9.03 -3.13 6.25
N GLU A 122 -9.58 -3.37 5.05
CA GLU A 122 -9.49 -2.42 3.95
C GLU A 122 -10.17 -1.09 4.29
N THR A 123 -11.38 -1.15 4.85
CA THR A 123 -12.11 0.04 5.28
C THR A 123 -11.31 0.84 6.30
N GLU A 124 -10.65 0.15 7.23
CA GLU A 124 -9.78 0.78 8.22
C GLU A 124 -8.56 1.46 7.56
N LEU A 125 -7.89 0.79 6.61
CA LEU A 125 -6.81 1.41 5.83
C LEU A 125 -7.26 2.68 5.10
N TYR A 126 -8.44 2.66 4.46
CA TYR A 126 -8.98 3.84 3.77
C TYR A 126 -9.22 5.02 4.73
N ARG A 127 -9.72 4.76 5.95
CA ARG A 127 -9.91 5.81 6.96
C ARG A 127 -8.60 6.49 7.38
N TYR A 128 -7.49 5.76 7.42
CA TYR A 128 -6.20 6.35 7.78
C TYR A 128 -5.57 7.24 6.70
N ASN A 129 -6.07 7.21 5.46
CA ASN A 129 -5.54 7.95 4.32
C ASN A 129 -4.01 7.84 4.17
N PRO A 130 -3.49 6.62 3.88
CA PRO A 130 -2.06 6.35 3.84
C PRO A 130 -1.32 7.16 2.77
N GLU A 131 -1.99 7.51 1.67
CA GLU A 131 -1.38 8.26 0.55
C GLU A 131 -1.08 9.72 0.89
N SER A 132 -1.78 10.32 1.87
CA SER A 132 -1.53 11.69 2.30
C SER A 132 -0.22 11.88 3.09
N ARG A 133 0.44 10.79 3.51
CA ARG A 133 1.56 10.85 4.47
C ARG A 133 2.88 10.44 3.84
N VAL A 134 3.89 11.29 4.01
CA VAL A 134 5.27 10.99 3.57
C VAL A 134 5.87 9.87 4.41
N LEU A 135 6.15 8.72 3.80
CA LEU A 135 6.83 7.57 4.42
C LEU A 135 8.35 7.75 4.44
N ASP A 136 9.03 7.27 5.49
CA ASP A 136 10.48 7.08 5.42
C ASP A 136 10.82 5.93 4.47
N GLY A 137 12.04 5.91 3.92
CA GLY A 137 12.42 4.93 2.90
C GLY A 137 12.39 3.47 3.35
N ARG A 138 12.58 3.19 4.65
CA ARG A 138 12.54 1.81 5.18
C ARG A 138 11.10 1.33 5.27
N THR A 139 10.21 2.17 5.79
CA THR A 139 8.78 1.90 5.91
C THR A 139 8.13 1.78 4.55
N ALA A 140 8.43 2.69 3.62
CA ALA A 140 7.93 2.64 2.24
C ALA A 140 8.25 1.30 1.55
N ARG A 141 9.46 0.76 1.78
CA ARG A 141 9.84 -0.56 1.26
C ARG A 141 9.02 -1.70 1.86
N ILE A 142 8.71 -1.64 3.16
CA ILE A 142 7.93 -2.66 3.86
C ILE A 142 6.47 -2.62 3.38
N THR A 143 5.87 -1.42 3.34
CA THR A 143 4.52 -1.18 2.79
C THR A 143 4.42 -1.73 1.37
N GLN A 144 5.35 -1.35 0.48
CA GLN A 144 5.36 -1.83 -0.89
C GLN A 144 5.52 -3.36 -0.98
N GLU A 145 6.30 -3.97 -0.10
CA GLU A 145 6.47 -5.43 -0.08
C GLU A 145 5.19 -6.17 0.35
N LEU A 146 4.43 -5.60 1.28
CA LEU A 146 3.13 -6.12 1.72
C LEU A 146 2.07 -5.96 0.61
N GLU A 147 1.95 -4.79 0.00
CA GLU A 147 1.05 -4.53 -1.14
C GLU A 147 1.35 -5.48 -2.32
N ASP A 148 2.63 -5.69 -2.64
CA ASP A 148 3.08 -6.64 -3.66
C ASP A 148 2.60 -8.08 -3.36
N ARG A 149 2.59 -8.48 -2.08
CA ARG A 149 2.14 -9.81 -1.64
C ARG A 149 0.63 -9.92 -1.72
N ILE A 150 -0.11 -8.91 -1.25
CA ILE A 150 -1.57 -8.83 -1.35
C ILE A 150 -1.99 -8.92 -2.82
N ALA A 151 -1.39 -8.14 -3.71
CA ALA A 151 -1.70 -8.18 -5.13
C ALA A 151 -1.37 -9.53 -5.80
N ARG A 152 -0.41 -10.31 -5.28
CA ARG A 152 -0.17 -11.70 -5.74
C ARG A 152 -1.27 -12.63 -5.26
N LEU A 153 -1.62 -12.53 -3.99
CA LEU A 153 -2.65 -13.34 -3.36
C LEU A 153 -4.03 -13.08 -3.97
N ASP A 154 -4.36 -11.84 -4.31
CA ASP A 154 -5.61 -11.49 -4.99
C ASP A 154 -5.72 -12.17 -6.37
N ARG A 155 -4.61 -12.27 -7.11
CA ARG A 155 -4.59 -13.07 -8.35
C ARG A 155 -4.73 -14.57 -8.10
N GLU A 156 -4.20 -15.08 -7.00
CA GLU A 156 -4.38 -16.49 -6.62
C GLU A 156 -5.83 -16.78 -6.22
N LEU A 157 -6.49 -15.85 -5.55
CA LEU A 157 -7.93 -15.90 -5.25
C LEU A 157 -8.77 -15.92 -6.54
N GLU A 158 -8.46 -15.05 -7.50
CA GLU A 158 -9.11 -15.05 -8.82
C GLU A 158 -8.95 -16.38 -9.55
N MET A 159 -7.74 -16.97 -9.51
CA MET A 159 -7.47 -18.27 -10.14
C MET A 159 -8.15 -19.43 -9.41
N ALA A 160 -8.23 -19.38 -8.08
CA ALA A 160 -8.85 -20.44 -7.27
C ALA A 160 -10.35 -20.55 -7.54
N ASP A 161 -11.03 -19.45 -7.89
CA ASP A 161 -12.46 -19.45 -8.22
C ASP A 161 -12.78 -20.37 -9.42
N LEU A 162 -11.82 -20.54 -10.34
CA LEU A 162 -11.94 -21.37 -11.55
C LEU A 162 -11.84 -22.89 -11.29
N LEU A 163 -11.49 -23.32 -10.06
CA LEU A 163 -11.27 -24.73 -9.73
C LEU A 163 -12.58 -25.52 -9.55
N GLN A 164 -12.46 -26.84 -9.44
CA GLN A 164 -13.58 -27.71 -9.06
C GLN A 164 -14.05 -27.37 -7.64
N ARG A 165 -15.36 -27.48 -7.38
CA ARG A 165 -16.01 -26.96 -6.16
C ARG A 165 -15.31 -27.39 -4.85
N GLN A 166 -14.95 -28.67 -4.72
CA GLN A 166 -14.30 -29.17 -3.49
C GLN A 166 -12.88 -28.62 -3.29
N GLU A 167 -12.09 -28.53 -4.36
CA GLU A 167 -10.73 -27.97 -4.32
C GLU A 167 -10.79 -26.46 -4.08
N ARG A 168 -11.72 -25.76 -4.75
CA ARG A 168 -11.98 -24.32 -4.62
C ARG A 168 -12.21 -23.93 -3.17
N ASP A 169 -13.16 -24.58 -2.48
CA ASP A 169 -13.56 -24.15 -1.14
C ASP A 169 -12.40 -24.30 -0.14
N SER A 170 -11.62 -25.39 -0.26
CA SER A 170 -10.45 -25.62 0.60
C SER A 170 -9.34 -24.59 0.37
N GLN A 171 -9.09 -24.22 -0.89
CA GLN A 171 -8.05 -23.27 -1.25
C GLN A 171 -8.47 -21.82 -0.96
N MET A 172 -9.74 -21.48 -1.18
CA MET A 172 -10.31 -20.17 -0.84
C MET A 172 -10.17 -19.85 0.64
N VAL A 173 -10.48 -20.78 1.55
CA VAL A 173 -10.33 -20.55 3.00
C VAL A 173 -8.89 -20.18 3.36
N GLN A 174 -7.90 -20.87 2.76
CA GLN A 174 -6.49 -20.62 3.05
C GLN A 174 -6.05 -19.25 2.52
N LEU A 175 -6.37 -18.95 1.27
CA LEU A 175 -6.01 -17.68 0.63
C LEU A 175 -6.66 -16.48 1.33
N TRP A 176 -7.95 -16.57 1.70
CA TRP A 176 -8.60 -15.48 2.43
C TRP A 176 -8.00 -15.24 3.82
N ARG A 177 -7.59 -16.31 4.53
CA ARG A 177 -6.89 -16.16 5.82
C ARG A 177 -5.53 -15.49 5.65
N GLU A 178 -4.78 -15.85 4.61
CA GLU A 178 -3.51 -15.20 4.30
C GLU A 178 -3.71 -13.72 3.96
N ARG A 179 -4.80 -13.38 3.24
CA ARG A 179 -5.14 -12.00 2.89
C ARG A 179 -5.38 -11.15 4.12
N VAL A 180 -6.17 -11.68 5.05
CA VAL A 180 -6.41 -11.05 6.35
C VAL A 180 -5.09 -10.81 7.09
N GLY A 181 -4.20 -11.80 7.14
CA GLY A 181 -2.89 -11.64 7.80
C GLY A 181 -2.00 -10.56 7.17
N LEU A 182 -1.99 -10.46 5.83
CA LEU A 182 -1.22 -9.43 5.13
C LEU A 182 -1.83 -8.02 5.32
N LEU A 183 -3.15 -7.90 5.29
CA LEU A 183 -3.85 -6.64 5.54
C LEU A 183 -3.68 -6.18 6.99
N ASP A 184 -3.73 -7.09 7.95
CA ASP A 184 -3.50 -6.81 9.37
C ASP A 184 -2.08 -6.26 9.60
N ALA A 185 -1.07 -6.89 8.98
CA ALA A 185 0.31 -6.38 9.00
C ALA A 185 0.44 -5.00 8.33
N LEU A 186 -0.29 -4.76 7.24
CA LEU A 186 -0.29 -3.47 6.56
C LEU A 186 -0.93 -2.37 7.44
N VAL A 187 -2.06 -2.67 8.07
CA VAL A 187 -2.71 -1.79 9.05
C VAL A 187 -1.75 -1.47 10.19
N ASP A 188 -1.08 -2.47 10.77
CA ASP A 188 -0.14 -2.26 11.87
C ASP A 188 1.01 -1.31 11.50
N VAL A 189 1.59 -1.46 10.29
CA VAL A 189 2.63 -0.55 9.79
C VAL A 189 2.14 0.89 9.74
N HIS A 190 0.88 1.12 9.33
CA HIS A 190 0.28 2.45 9.28
C HIS A 190 -0.09 2.99 10.68
N VAL A 191 -0.65 2.16 11.56
CA VAL A 191 -1.08 2.53 12.92
C VAL A 191 0.11 2.79 13.85
N THR A 192 1.10 1.90 13.87
CA THR A 192 2.32 2.03 14.70
C THR A 192 3.12 3.30 14.37
N ARG A 193 2.91 3.89 13.20
CA ARG A 193 3.49 5.19 12.86
C ARG A 193 2.59 6.37 13.22
N ALA A 194 1.27 6.23 13.12
CA ALA A 194 0.34 7.27 13.57
C ALA A 194 0.59 7.65 15.04
N SER A 195 0.93 6.67 15.89
CA SER A 195 1.28 6.89 17.29
C SER A 195 2.65 7.55 17.52
N LYS A 196 3.60 7.43 16.58
CA LYS A 196 4.96 8.02 16.69
C LYS A 196 5.10 9.43 16.12
N VAL A 197 4.20 9.86 15.23
CA VAL A 197 4.20 11.21 14.65
C VAL A 197 3.31 12.19 15.45
N GLY A 198 2.44 11.67 16.32
CA GLY A 198 1.57 12.45 17.21
C GLY A 198 2.17 12.80 18.59
N LEU A 199 3.48 12.64 18.78
CA LEU A 199 4.27 13.07 19.94
C LEU A 199 5.34 14.06 19.48
#